data_AF-A0A936JKU1-F1
#
_entry.id   AF-A0A936JKU1-F1
#
_cell.length_a   1.000
_cell.length_b   1.000
_cell.length_c   1.000
_cell.angle_alpha   90.00
_cell.angle_beta   90.00
_cell.angle_gamma   90.00
#
_symmetry.space_group_name_H-M   'P 1'
#
loop_
_entity.id
_entity.type
_entity.pdbx_description
1 polymer ?
#
loop_
_entity_poly.entity_id
_entity_poly.type
_entity_poly.pdbx_seq_one_letter_code
_entity_poly.pdbx_strand_id
1 'polypeptide(L)'
;PWEIARQNLEIPPEYFKPSSQEIASYNYHIARSQDIPGSFPKTAGAGLQIPLSSIWAFFGLTEDVSPVIRYDVEYSMNVEVVVYSPQARVIAVLLKMHQPTGKYQITWNGRDEKGRRMPTGDYVAEVRLGDERFVRKRIQIP
;
A
#
# COMPACT_ATOMS: atom_id res chain seq x y z
N PRO A 1 -19.15 39.29 -49.01
CA PRO A 1 -19.31 39.74 -47.61
C PRO A 1 -18.94 38.68 -46.56
N TRP A 2 -19.40 37.42 -46.73
CA TRP A 2 -19.18 36.33 -45.78
C TRP A 2 -17.74 35.77 -45.75
N GLU A 3 -17.05 35.77 -46.89
CA GLU A 3 -15.64 35.31 -46.98
C GLU A 3 -14.66 36.20 -46.21
N ILE A 4 -14.90 37.52 -46.19
CA ILE A 4 -14.10 38.48 -45.42
C ILE A 4 -14.30 38.27 -43.92
N ALA A 5 -15.54 37.99 -43.49
CA ALA A 5 -15.83 37.64 -42.11
C ALA A 5 -15.13 36.33 -41.68
N ARG A 6 -15.06 35.34 -42.58
CA ARG A 6 -14.38 34.07 -42.32
C ARG A 6 -12.85 34.22 -42.22
N GLN A 7 -12.22 35.01 -43.10
CA GLN A 7 -10.79 35.34 -42.99
C GLN A 7 -10.45 36.09 -41.69
N ASN A 8 -11.33 36.97 -41.22
CA ASN A 8 -11.13 37.70 -39.96
C ASN A 8 -11.35 36.83 -38.70
N LEU A 9 -12.02 35.67 -38.84
CA LEU A 9 -12.23 34.69 -37.77
C LEU A 9 -11.14 33.62 -37.73
N GLU A 10 -10.34 33.49 -38.78
CA GLU A 10 -9.20 32.57 -38.85
C GLU A 10 -8.00 33.17 -38.10
N ILE A 11 -7.96 32.93 -36.79
CA ILE A 11 -6.82 33.30 -35.95
C ILE A 11 -5.58 32.55 -36.44
N PRO A 12 -4.48 33.23 -36.79
CA PRO A 12 -3.27 32.57 -37.28
C PRO A 12 -2.73 31.56 -36.25
N PRO A 13 -2.22 30.38 -36.69
CA PRO A 13 -1.67 29.35 -35.80
C PRO A 13 -0.61 29.84 -34.81
N GLU A 14 0.11 30.91 -35.17
CA GLU A 14 1.13 31.57 -34.33
C GLU A 14 0.57 32.15 -33.02
N TYR A 15 -0.70 32.60 -33.03
CA TYR A 15 -1.36 33.16 -31.84
C TYR A 15 -1.73 32.10 -30.79
N PHE A 16 -1.69 30.81 -31.14
CA PHE A 16 -1.87 29.72 -30.19
C PHE A 16 -0.55 29.29 -29.51
N LYS A 17 0.59 29.85 -29.94
CA LYS A 17 1.87 29.60 -29.29
C LYS A 17 2.08 30.66 -28.21
N PRO A 18 2.30 30.27 -26.95
CA PRO A 18 2.57 31.23 -25.89
C PRO A 18 3.89 31.94 -26.17
N SER A 19 3.90 33.25 -25.93
CA SER A 19 5.10 34.07 -25.97
C SER A 19 6.06 33.70 -24.83
N SER A 20 7.33 34.07 -24.96
CA SER A 20 8.32 33.87 -23.90
C SER A 20 7.92 34.53 -22.58
N GLN A 21 7.19 35.66 -22.65
CA GLN A 21 6.67 36.36 -21.48
C GLN A 21 5.55 35.57 -20.81
N GLU A 22 4.62 35.01 -21.58
CA GLU A 22 3.52 34.19 -21.06
C GLU A 22 4.03 32.88 -20.42
N ILE A 23 5.04 32.25 -21.02
CA ILE A 23 5.71 31.08 -20.44
C ILE A 23 6.37 31.44 -19.10
N ALA A 24 7.06 32.58 -19.05
CA ALA A 24 7.71 33.05 -17.83
C ALA A 24 6.68 33.38 -16.74
N SER A 25 5.58 34.07 -17.08
CA SER A 25 4.51 34.37 -16.12
C SER A 25 3.82 33.10 -15.63
N TYR A 26 3.55 32.15 -16.52
CA TYR A 26 2.94 30.86 -16.15
C TYR A 26 3.80 30.12 -15.11
N ASN A 27 5.10 29.98 -15.38
CA ASN A 27 6.04 29.34 -14.47
C ASN A 27 6.15 30.09 -13.12
N TYR A 28 6.17 31.42 -13.16
CA TYR A 28 6.19 32.26 -11.96
C TYR A 28 4.93 32.06 -11.09
N HIS A 29 3.75 32.01 -11.71
CA HIS A 29 2.49 31.80 -10.98
C HIS A 29 2.38 30.40 -10.36
N ILE A 30 2.83 29.34 -11.05
CA ILE A 30 2.90 27.98 -10.48
C ILE A 30 3.87 27.94 -9.29
N ALA A 31 5.03 28.59 -9.40
CA ALA A 31 5.98 28.65 -8.29
C ALA A 31 5.39 29.38 -7.08
N ARG A 32 4.72 30.52 -7.31
CA ARG A 32 4.10 31.32 -6.24
C ARG A 32 2.87 30.66 -5.61
N SER A 33 2.13 29.82 -6.34
CA SER A 33 0.98 29.11 -5.77
C SER A 33 1.40 28.04 -4.75
N GLN A 34 2.66 27.63 -4.77
CA GLN A 34 3.23 26.65 -3.82
C GLN A 34 3.96 27.33 -2.67
N ASP A 35 3.99 28.66 -2.62
CA ASP A 35 4.67 29.42 -1.58
C ASP A 35 3.85 29.44 -0.29
N ILE A 36 4.52 29.15 0.83
CA ILE A 36 3.91 29.13 2.16
C ILE A 36 4.58 30.23 3.00
N PRO A 37 3.85 31.30 3.34
CA PRO A 37 4.39 32.44 4.09
C PRO A 37 5.05 32.01 5.40
N GLY A 38 6.29 32.46 5.65
CA GLY A 38 7.02 32.19 6.89
C GLY A 38 7.85 30.90 6.91
N SER A 39 7.92 30.16 5.79
CA SER A 39 8.83 29.02 5.61
C SER A 39 9.98 29.36 4.65
N PHE A 40 11.10 28.64 4.72
CA PHE A 40 12.23 28.84 3.80
C PHE A 40 11.77 28.68 2.33
N PRO A 41 12.26 29.50 1.39
CA PRO A 41 11.83 29.46 -0.01
C PRO A 41 12.15 28.09 -0.59
N LYS A 42 11.10 27.36 -0.97
CA LYS A 42 11.20 26.04 -1.57
C LYS A 42 11.12 26.20 -3.08
N THR A 43 12.26 26.05 -3.76
CA THR A 43 12.37 25.81 -5.21
C THR A 43 11.28 24.84 -5.66
N ALA A 44 10.77 24.94 -6.90
CA ALA A 44 9.85 23.93 -7.44
C ALA A 44 10.44 22.51 -7.22
N GLY A 45 9.76 21.68 -6.42
CA GLY A 45 10.24 20.37 -5.97
C GLY A 45 10.76 20.28 -4.52
N ALA A 46 11.03 21.42 -3.85
CA ALA A 46 11.49 21.48 -2.46
C ALA A 46 10.35 21.51 -1.42
N GLY A 47 9.10 21.27 -1.86
CA GLY A 47 7.95 20.97 -1.00
C GLY A 47 8.19 19.76 -0.09
N LEU A 48 7.40 19.62 0.98
CA LEU A 48 7.39 18.35 1.73
C LEU A 48 6.77 17.29 0.82
N GLN A 49 7.59 16.41 0.25
CA GLN A 49 7.12 15.30 -0.59
C GLN A 49 6.71 14.14 0.31
N ILE A 50 5.43 14.09 0.68
CA ILE A 50 4.86 12.92 1.37
C ILE A 50 4.38 11.94 0.29
N PRO A 51 4.97 10.74 0.17
CA PRO A 51 4.46 9.75 -0.75
C PRO A 51 3.07 9.30 -0.31
N LEU A 52 2.18 9.01 -1.28
CA LEU A 52 0.80 8.60 -1.00
C LEU A 52 0.72 7.36 -0.09
N SER A 53 1.74 6.50 -0.10
CA SER A 53 1.86 5.34 0.80
C SER A 53 1.89 5.71 2.29
N SER A 54 2.41 6.88 2.65
CA SER A 54 2.42 7.35 4.04
C SER A 54 1.02 7.62 4.57
N ILE A 55 0.09 8.02 3.70
CA ILE A 55 -1.32 8.23 4.06
C ILE A 55 -1.97 6.89 4.39
N TRP A 56 -1.72 5.85 3.59
CA TRP A 56 -2.24 4.51 3.85
C TRP A 56 -1.70 3.91 5.14
N ALA A 57 -0.43 4.14 5.46
CA ALA A 57 0.15 3.72 6.73
C ALA A 57 -0.53 4.42 7.92
N PHE A 58 -0.76 5.74 7.82
CA PHE A 58 -1.46 6.51 8.86
C PHE A 58 -2.88 6.00 9.12
N PHE A 59 -3.63 5.66 8.07
CA PHE A 59 -4.98 5.12 8.18
C PHE A 59 -5.04 3.61 8.44
N GLY A 60 -3.90 2.93 8.64
CA GLY A 60 -3.86 1.48 8.86
C GLY A 60 -4.31 0.65 7.66
N LEU A 61 -4.29 1.23 6.46
CA LEU A 61 -4.59 0.55 5.19
C LEU A 61 -3.40 -0.26 4.66
N THR A 62 -2.24 -0.17 5.33
CA THR A 62 -1.11 -1.05 5.05
C THR A 62 -1.38 -2.43 5.63
N GLU A 63 -1.42 -3.43 4.77
CA GLU A 63 -1.53 -4.82 5.19
C GLU A 63 -0.25 -5.26 5.93
N ASP A 64 -0.41 -5.82 7.14
CA ASP A 64 0.69 -6.50 7.83
C ASP A 64 0.97 -7.85 7.17
N VAL A 65 2.03 -7.93 6.38
CA VAL A 65 2.49 -9.17 5.72
C VAL A 65 3.61 -9.88 6.48
N SER A 66 3.89 -9.49 7.73
CA SER A 66 4.94 -10.11 8.53
C SER A 66 4.58 -11.58 8.89
N PRO A 67 5.57 -12.43 9.21
CA PRO A 67 5.30 -13.79 9.66
C PRO A 67 4.72 -13.88 11.08
N VAL A 68 4.35 -12.76 11.69
CA VAL A 68 3.76 -12.69 13.04
C VAL A 68 2.24 -12.81 12.95
N ILE A 69 1.70 -13.93 13.41
CA ILE A 69 0.28 -14.25 13.36
C ILE A 69 -0.32 -13.95 14.74
N ARG A 70 -1.31 -13.07 14.79
CA ARG A 70 -2.03 -12.69 16.01
C ARG A 70 -3.48 -13.11 15.91
N TYR A 71 -4.03 -13.67 16.97
CA TYR A 71 -5.41 -14.12 17.04
C TYR A 71 -5.92 -14.10 18.47
N ASP A 72 -7.23 -13.95 18.59
CA ASP A 72 -7.94 -13.90 19.87
C ASP A 72 -8.80 -15.16 20.01
N VAL A 73 -8.70 -15.79 21.17
CA VAL A 73 -9.49 -16.96 21.56
C VAL A 73 -10.55 -16.48 22.56
N GLU A 74 -11.81 -16.46 22.14
CA GLU A 74 -12.90 -15.88 22.93
C GLU A 74 -13.30 -16.77 24.12
N TYR A 75 -13.29 -18.08 23.92
CA TYR A 75 -13.58 -19.12 24.93
C TYR A 75 -12.64 -20.30 24.73
N SER A 76 -12.50 -21.15 25.74
CA SER A 76 -11.58 -22.30 25.68
C SER A 76 -11.94 -23.22 24.50
N MET A 77 -11.03 -23.36 23.53
CA MET A 77 -11.31 -24.09 22.28
C MET A 77 -10.05 -24.71 21.67
N ASN A 78 -10.23 -25.59 20.70
CA ASN A 78 -9.13 -26.12 19.91
C ASN A 78 -8.66 -25.08 18.90
N VAL A 79 -7.36 -24.86 18.84
CA VAL A 79 -6.72 -23.92 17.93
C VAL A 79 -5.70 -24.66 17.07
N GLU A 80 -5.78 -24.46 15.76
CA GLU A 80 -4.82 -24.98 14.79
C GLU A 80 -4.30 -23.84 13.92
N VAL A 81 -2.97 -23.68 13.83
CA VAL A 81 -2.34 -22.66 12.99
C VAL A 81 -1.56 -23.35 11.89
N VAL A 82 -2.02 -23.19 10.65
CA VAL A 82 -1.48 -23.85 9.46
C VAL A 82 -0.95 -22.83 8.48
N VAL A 83 0.22 -23.07 7.91
CA VAL A 83 0.79 -22.26 6.83
C VAL A 83 0.68 -23.01 5.52
N TYR A 84 0.22 -22.32 4.48
CA TYR A 84 0.07 -22.80 3.12
C TYR A 84 1.04 -22.08 2.18
N SER A 85 1.53 -22.84 1.19
CA SER A 85 2.21 -22.33 -0.01
C SER A 85 1.25 -21.59 -0.95
N PRO A 86 1.76 -20.84 -1.95
CA PRO A 86 0.93 -20.23 -3.01
C PRO A 86 0.03 -21.23 -3.74
N GLN A 87 0.44 -22.50 -3.84
CA GLN A 87 -0.34 -23.57 -4.47
C GLN A 87 -1.35 -24.22 -3.51
N ALA A 88 -1.68 -23.55 -2.40
CA ALA A 88 -2.60 -24.03 -1.35
C ALA A 88 -2.21 -25.37 -0.70
N ARG A 89 -0.94 -25.76 -0.78
CA ARG A 89 -0.41 -26.93 -0.06
C ARG A 89 0.04 -26.54 1.34
N VAL A 90 -0.33 -27.32 2.35
CA VAL A 90 0.18 -27.20 3.73
C VAL A 90 1.69 -27.41 3.73
N ILE A 91 2.42 -26.42 4.28
CA ILE A 91 3.88 -26.46 4.42
C ILE A 91 4.34 -26.59 5.87
N ALA A 92 3.55 -26.10 6.82
CA ALA A 92 3.86 -26.20 8.25
C ALA A 92 2.59 -26.10 9.10
N VAL A 93 2.45 -26.95 10.10
CA VAL A 93 1.54 -26.75 11.22
C VAL A 93 2.34 -26.17 12.39
N LEU A 94 2.05 -24.92 12.77
CA LEU A 94 2.80 -24.20 13.80
C LEU A 94 2.28 -24.50 15.22
N LEU A 95 0.99 -24.79 15.31
CA LEU A 95 0.30 -25.04 16.56
C LEU A 95 -0.91 -25.93 16.30
N LYS A 96 -1.16 -26.88 17.19
CA LYS A 96 -2.41 -27.64 17.24
C LYS A 96 -2.68 -28.06 18.68
N MET A 97 -3.45 -27.28 19.42
CA MET A 97 -3.73 -27.55 20.83
C MET A 97 -5.02 -26.89 21.32
N HIS A 98 -5.50 -27.32 22.47
CA HIS A 98 -6.55 -26.62 23.20
C HIS A 98 -5.98 -25.40 23.91
N GLN A 99 -6.58 -24.22 23.72
CA GLN A 99 -6.13 -22.98 24.35
C GLN A 99 -7.28 -22.34 25.15
N PRO A 100 -6.99 -21.81 26.36
CA PRO A 100 -7.97 -21.02 27.11
C PRO A 100 -8.25 -19.68 26.42
N THR A 101 -9.23 -18.94 26.94
CA THR A 101 -9.53 -17.58 26.47
C THR A 101 -8.32 -16.66 26.63
N GLY A 102 -8.04 -15.83 25.61
CA GLY A 102 -6.89 -14.94 25.62
C GLY A 102 -6.45 -14.47 24.24
N LYS A 103 -5.43 -13.61 24.22
CA LYS A 103 -4.78 -13.12 23.00
C LYS A 103 -3.46 -13.84 22.80
N TYR A 104 -3.23 -14.32 21.58
CA TYR A 104 -2.08 -15.14 21.26
C TYR A 104 -1.30 -14.56 20.08
N GLN A 105 0.00 -14.83 20.08
CA GLN A 105 0.92 -14.47 19.01
C GLN A 105 1.82 -15.66 18.71
N ILE A 106 1.95 -16.01 17.43
CA ILE A 106 2.88 -17.02 16.95
C ILE A 106 3.63 -16.49 15.73
N THR A 107 4.94 -16.74 15.67
CA THR A 107 5.78 -16.28 14.56
C THR A 107 6.23 -17.48 13.74
N TRP A 108 5.92 -17.47 12.45
CA TRP A 108 6.47 -18.46 11.54
C TRP A 108 7.95 -18.16 11.25
N ASN A 109 8.80 -19.18 11.30
CA ASN A 109 10.24 -19.06 11.07
C ASN A 109 10.65 -19.14 9.58
N GLY A 110 9.68 -19.17 8.66
CA GLY A 110 9.92 -19.26 7.22
C GLY A 110 10.41 -20.64 6.76
N ARG A 111 10.14 -21.70 7.54
CA ARG A 111 10.57 -23.08 7.22
C ARG A 111 9.38 -24.03 7.15
N ASP A 112 9.54 -25.10 6.38
CA ASP A 112 8.59 -26.21 6.37
C ASP A 112 8.81 -27.16 7.57
N GLU A 113 7.95 -28.18 7.68
CA GLU A 113 8.05 -29.21 8.73
C GLU A 113 9.36 -30.00 8.71
N LYS A 114 10.07 -30.02 7.57
CA LYS A 114 11.39 -30.67 7.43
C LYS A 114 12.54 -29.72 7.76
N GLY A 115 12.25 -28.51 8.23
CA GLY A 115 13.23 -27.48 8.56
C GLY A 115 13.84 -26.79 7.33
N ARG A 116 13.37 -27.07 6.12
CA ARG A 116 13.87 -26.45 4.89
C ARG A 116 13.38 -25.02 4.82
N ARG A 117 14.25 -24.09 4.42
CA ARG A 117 13.87 -22.69 4.21
C ARG A 117 12.94 -22.59 3.01
N MET A 118 11.87 -21.84 3.17
CA MET A 118 10.94 -21.54 2.09
C MET A 118 11.48 -20.40 1.21
N PRO A 119 11.22 -20.42 -0.10
CA PRO A 119 11.64 -19.35 -1.00
C PRO A 119 10.89 -18.04 -0.70
N THR A 120 11.47 -16.93 -1.14
CA THR A 120 10.81 -15.62 -1.24
C THR A 120 9.48 -15.75 -1.97
N GLY A 121 8.44 -15.08 -1.48
CA GLY A 121 7.10 -15.14 -2.05
C GLY A 121 5.99 -15.04 -1.01
N ASP A 122 4.76 -15.19 -1.49
CA ASP A 122 3.55 -15.12 -0.69
C ASP A 122 3.17 -16.48 -0.09
N TYR A 123 2.70 -16.43 1.15
CA TYR A 123 2.21 -17.56 1.90
C TYR A 123 0.93 -17.16 2.63
N VAL A 124 0.14 -18.14 3.06
CA VAL A 124 -1.08 -17.89 3.82
C VAL A 124 -1.01 -18.64 5.13
N ALA A 125 -1.11 -17.93 6.25
CA ALA A 125 -1.41 -18.54 7.54
C ALA A 125 -2.93 -18.58 7.75
N GLU A 126 -3.44 -19.73 8.17
CA GLU A 126 -4.82 -19.94 8.59
C GLU A 126 -4.81 -20.34 10.07
N VAL A 127 -5.48 -19.54 10.89
CA VAL A 127 -5.78 -19.86 12.28
C VAL A 127 -7.19 -20.42 12.32
N ARG A 128 -7.36 -21.66 12.71
CA ARG A 128 -8.66 -22.32 12.93
C ARG A 128 -8.98 -22.27 14.42
N LEU A 129 -10.16 -21.79 14.74
CA LEU A 129 -10.67 -21.52 16.09
C LEU A 129 -11.95 -22.34 16.27
N GLY A 130 -11.85 -23.49 16.95
CA GLY A 130 -12.94 -24.47 16.99
C GLY A 130 -13.26 -25.04 15.61
N ASP A 131 -14.55 -25.30 15.36
CA ASP A 131 -15.00 -25.96 14.13
C ASP A 131 -15.51 -24.98 13.05
N GLU A 132 -15.91 -23.77 13.44
CA GLU A 132 -16.63 -22.84 12.54
C GLU A 132 -15.83 -21.60 12.15
N ARG A 133 -14.85 -21.19 12.95
CA ARG A 133 -14.15 -19.92 12.75
C ARG A 133 -12.74 -20.14 12.24
N PHE A 134 -12.35 -19.36 11.24
CA PHE A 134 -10.96 -19.28 10.82
C PHE A 134 -10.58 -17.84 10.46
N VAL A 135 -9.31 -17.50 10.63
CA VAL A 135 -8.71 -16.23 10.24
C VAL A 135 -7.55 -16.51 9.30
N ARG A 136 -7.49 -15.80 8.17
CA ARG A 136 -6.40 -15.91 7.22
C ARG A 136 -5.56 -14.65 7.21
N LYS A 137 -4.24 -14.83 7.13
CA LYS A 137 -3.26 -13.76 7.02
C LYS A 137 -2.30 -14.06 5.89
N ARG A 138 -2.08 -13.11 4.99
CA ARG A 138 -0.98 -13.19 4.02
C ARG A 138 0.36 -12.95 4.74
N ILE A 139 1.36 -13.76 4.41
CA ILE A 139 2.73 -13.58 4.84
C ILE A 139 3.60 -13.44 3.60
N GLN A 140 4.46 -12.43 3.55
CA GLN A 140 5.41 -12.25 2.47
C GLN A 140 6.82 -12.46 3.01
N ILE A 141 7.54 -13.44 2.44
CA ILE A 141 8.98 -13.58 2.66
C ILE A 141 9.67 -12.70 1.60
N PRO A 142 10.52 -11.74 1.98
CA PRO A 142 11.26 -10.87 1.06
C PRO A 142 12.41 -11.57 0.33
#